data_AF-A0A8X6QNW8-F1
#
_entry.id   AF-A0A8X6QNW8-F1
#
_cell.length_a   1.000
_cell.length_b   1.000
_cell.length_c   1.000
_cell.angle_alpha   90.00
_cell.angle_beta   90.00
_cell.angle_gamma   90.00
#
_symmetry.space_group_name_H-M   'P 1'
#
loop_
_entity.id
_entity.type
_entity.pdbx_description
1 polymer ?
#
loop_
_entity_poly.entity_id
_entity_poly.type
_entity_poly.pdbx_seq_one_letter_code
_entity_poly.pdbx_strand_id
1 'polypeptide(L)' 'MVGRVKCCDCDVLIEPNATNMCAECLRKRVDITESIPKQAVIQCCKQCNRYLKPPDQWLV' A
#
# COMPACT_ATOMS: atom_id res chain seq x y z
N MET A 1 -7.13 -2.31 -34.60
CA MET A 1 -6.51 -1.14 -33.95
C MET A 1 -7.27 -0.88 -32.66
N VAL A 2 -6.59 -0.79 -31.51
CA VAL A 2 -7.24 -0.42 -30.24
C VAL A 2 -7.29 1.10 -30.18
N GLY A 3 -8.49 1.68 -30.08
CA GLY A 3 -8.66 3.12 -29.93
C GLY A 3 -8.10 3.59 -28.59
N ARG A 4 -7.46 4.77 -28.55
CA ARG A 4 -7.00 5.38 -27.28
C ARG A 4 -8.08 6.27 -26.70
N VAL A 5 -8.16 6.32 -25.37
CA VAL A 5 -9.06 7.20 -24.61
C VAL A 5 -8.25 8.12 -23.70
N LYS A 6 -8.83 9.24 -23.29
CA LYS A 6 -8.22 10.12 -22.28
C LYS A 6 -8.54 9.59 -20.88
N CYS A 7 -7.56 9.69 -19.97
CA CYS A 7 -7.78 9.49 -18.54
C CYS A 7 -8.85 10.46 -18.03
N CYS A 8 -9.80 9.96 -17.24
CA CYS A 8 -10.93 10.74 -16.69
C CYS A 8 -10.54 11.83 -15.67
N ASP A 9 -9.27 11.91 -15.26
CA ASP A 9 -8.79 12.80 -14.19
C ASP A 9 -7.68 13.76 -14.64
N CYS A 10 -6.77 13.31 -15.52
CA CYS A 10 -5.62 14.11 -15.96
C CYS A 10 -5.46 14.22 -17.48
N ASP A 11 -6.45 13.76 -18.26
CA ASP A 11 -6.51 13.86 -19.73
C ASP A 11 -5.41 13.15 -20.54
N VAL A 12 -4.47 12.45 -19.90
CA VAL A 12 -3.42 11.70 -20.61
C VAL A 12 -4.02 10.58 -21.46
N LEU A 13 -3.51 10.40 -22.68
CA LEU A 13 -3.95 9.33 -23.58
C LEU A 13 -3.48 7.96 -23.09
N ILE A 14 -4.43 7.05 -22.86
CA ILE A 14 -4.21 5.68 -22.39
C ILE A 14 -4.92 4.66 -23.28
N GLU A 15 -4.57 3.39 -23.15
CA GLU A 15 -5.41 2.30 -23.64
C GLU A 15 -6.66 2.17 -22.76
N PRO A 16 -7.84 1.88 -23.34
CA PRO A 16 -9.08 1.74 -22.58
C PRO A 16 -8.96 0.65 -21.52
N ASN A 17 -9.46 0.93 -20.32
CA ASN A 17 -9.50 -0.02 -19.22
C ASN A 17 -10.82 0.13 -18.45
N ALA A 18 -11.09 -0.75 -17.49
CA ALA A 18 -12.35 -0.77 -16.74
C ALA A 18 -12.64 0.51 -15.94
N THR A 19 -11.61 1.33 -15.64
CA THR A 19 -11.74 2.55 -14.84
C THR A 19 -11.63 3.84 -15.67
N ASN A 20 -11.28 3.74 -16.96
CA ASN A 20 -10.89 4.86 -17.82
C ASN A 20 -9.88 5.82 -17.16
N MET A 21 -9.00 5.27 -16.32
CA MET A 21 -8.07 6.03 -15.49
C MET A 21 -6.63 5.56 -15.71
N CYS A 22 -5.68 6.49 -15.78
CA CYS A 22 -4.28 6.13 -15.86
C CYS A 22 -3.77 5.56 -14.54
N ALA A 23 -2.72 4.74 -14.60
CA ALA A 23 -2.17 4.07 -13.42
C ALA A 23 -1.67 5.06 -12.34
N GLU A 24 -1.26 6.27 -12.73
CA GLU A 24 -0.81 7.30 -11.80
C GLU A 24 -1.97 7.91 -11.00
N CYS A 25 -3.05 8.31 -11.68
CA CYS A 25 -4.25 8.81 -11.01
C CYS A 25 -4.90 7.73 -10.13
N LEU A 26 -4.89 6.47 -10.56
CA LEU A 26 -5.43 5.37 -9.77
C LEU A 26 -4.68 5.19 -8.43
N ARG A 27 -3.34 5.24 -8.45
CA ARG A 27 -2.51 5.17 -7.23
C ARG A 27 -2.73 6.32 -6.27
N LYS A 28 -3.11 7.51 -6.78
CA LYS A 28 -3.42 8.68 -5.96
C LYS A 28 -4.81 8.60 -5.33
N ARG A 29 -5.76 7.92 -5.98
CA ARG A 29 -7.16 7.84 -5.55
C ARG A 29 -7.46 6.61 -4.68
N VAL A 30 -6.70 5.52 -4.83
CA VAL A 30 -6.94 4.27 -4.12
C VAL A 30 -5.71 3.91 -3.29
N ASP A 31 -5.84 4.07 -1.98
CA ASP A 31 -4.85 3.59 -1.01
C ASP A 31 -5.28 2.22 -0.47
N ILE A 32 -4.66 1.16 -0.99
CA ILE A 32 -4.91 -0.21 -0.50
C ILE A 32 -4.32 -0.48 0.89
N THR A 33 -3.59 0.49 1.47
CA THR A 33 -2.91 0.36 2.77
C THR A 33 -3.64 1.06 3.91
N GLU A 34 -4.82 1.64 3.67
CA GLU A 34 -5.58 2.41 4.68
C GLU A 34 -5.82 1.64 5.99
N SER A 35 -6.03 0.33 5.90
CA SER A 35 -6.24 -0.54 7.07
C SER A 35 -4.96 -1.04 7.73
N ILE A 36 -3.78 -0.72 7.19
CA ILE A 36 -2.49 -1.20 7.68
C ILE A 36 -1.90 -0.16 8.64
N PRO A 37 -1.67 -0.51 9.91
CA PRO A 37 -1.06 0.40 10.86
C PRO A 37 0.38 0.72 10.43
N LYS A 38 0.71 2.02 10.35
CA LYS A 38 2.04 2.52 9.93
C LYS A 38 3.07 2.50 11.06
N GLN A 39 2.66 2.16 12.27
CA GLN A 39 3.50 2.07 13.46
C GLN A 39 3.08 0.88 14.30
N ALA A 40 4.05 0.25 14.95
CA ALA A 40 3.83 -0.87 15.85
C ALA A 40 4.77 -0.76 17.06
N VAL A 41 4.32 -1.25 18.21
CA VAL A 41 5.13 -1.30 19.43
C VAL A 41 5.83 -2.64 19.52
N ILE A 42 7.15 -2.63 19.62
CA ILE A 42 7.97 -3.84 19.83
C ILE A 42 8.46 -3.83 21.28
N GLN A 43 8.14 -4.87 22.04
CA GLN A 43 8.63 -5.02 23.41
C GLN A 43 10.03 -5.66 23.39
N CYS A 44 10.98 -5.05 24.10
CA CYS A 44 12.36 -5.53 24.20
C CYS A 44 12.78 -5.63 25.67
N CYS A 45 13.29 -6.80 26.06
CA CYS A 45 13.86 -7.02 27.39
C CYS A 45 15.35 -6.66 27.39
N LYS A 46 15.71 -5.58 28.11
CA LYS A 46 17.09 -5.08 28.20
C LYS A 46 18.06 -6.04 28.87
N GLN A 47 17.57 -6.88 29.80
CA GLN A 47 18.43 -7.82 30.54
C GLN A 47 18.81 -9.03 29.68
N CYS A 48 17.92 -9.47 28.80
CA CYS A 48 18.11 -10.66 27.97
C CYS A 48 18.49 -10.34 26.53
N ASN A 49 18.39 -9.06 26.12
CA ASN A 49 18.51 -8.59 24.73
C ASN A 49 17.60 -9.37 23.77
N ARG A 50 16.32 -9.55 24.14
CA ARG A 50 15.33 -10.31 23.36
C ARG A 50 14.11 -9.48 23.02
N TYR A 51 13.48 -9.79 21.89
CA TYR A 51 12.25 -9.16 21.43
C TYR A 51 11.04 -10.08 21.64
N LEU A 52 9.94 -9.53 22.15
CA LEU A 52 8.68 -10.26 22.26
C LEU A 52 8.00 -10.27 20.90
N LYS A 53 7.71 -11.47 20.40
CA LYS A 53 6.73 -11.74 19.36
C LYS A 53 5.45 -12.20 20.06
N PRO A 54 4.43 -11.32 20.16
CA PRO A 54 3.16 -11.70 20.79
C PRO A 54 2.57 -12.99 20.18
N PRO A 55 1.86 -13.79 20.98
CA PRO A 55 1.46 -13.51 22.37
C PRO A 55 2.52 -13.78 23.45
N ASP A 56 3.44 -14.72 23.26
CA ASP A 56 4.32 -15.24 24.34
C ASP A 56 5.74 -15.66 23.90
N GLN A 57 6.08 -15.54 22.62
CA GLN A 57 7.37 -16.00 22.09
C GLN A 57 8.46 -14.93 22.19
N TRP A 58 9.65 -15.28 22.69
CA TRP A 58 10.82 -14.38 22.72
C TRP A 58 11.87 -14.80 21.71
N LEU A 59 12.26 -13.86 20.84
CA LEU A 59 13.29 -14.04 19.81
C LEU A 59 14.62 -13.45 20.28
N VAL A 60 15.72 -14.11 19.88
CA VAL A 60 17.09 -13.61 20.01
C VAL A 60 17.47 -12.85 18.75
#